data_AF-A0A3D9L6Z4-F1
#
_entry.id   AF-A0A3D9L6Z4-F1
#
_cell.length_a   1.000
_cell.length_b   1.000
_cell.length_c   1.000
_cell.angle_alpha   90.00
_cell.angle_beta   90.00
_cell.angle_gamma   90.00
#
_symmetry.space_group_name_H-M   'P 1'
#
loop_
_entity.id
_entity.type
_entity.pdbx_description
1 polymer ?
#
loop_
_entity_poly.entity_id
_entity_poly.type
_entity_poly.pdbx_seq_one_letter_code
_entity_poly.pdbx_strand_id
1 'polypeptide(L)'
;MFDHLSAQDLYVCLFGILMFWFFRFSSDKDEIDNELSIDKDISTAEKQTRLRDFNRKWIRIWILYKWDNIFCHILASLLFLYLGEENLEAWLGDIATRLPQGANQIGSAAVIGYFGSFIAEGLKKLIKLIKT
;
A
#
# COMPACT_ATOMS: atom_id res chain seq x y z
N MET A 1 -24.18 -5.50 -5.98
CA MET A 1 -23.36 -5.57 -4.73
C MET A 1 -22.53 -4.30 -4.54
N PHE A 2 -22.32 -3.48 -5.57
CA PHE A 2 -21.60 -2.19 -5.49
C PHE A 2 -22.48 -1.03 -5.98
N ASP A 3 -23.81 -1.19 -5.90
CA ASP A 3 -24.77 -0.34 -6.63
C ASP A 3 -24.82 1.10 -6.06
N HIS A 4 -24.20 1.33 -4.90
CA HIS A 4 -24.00 2.61 -4.24
C HIS A 4 -22.60 3.22 -4.48
N LEU A 5 -21.63 2.43 -4.94
CA LEU A 5 -20.25 2.88 -5.17
C LEU A 5 -20.08 3.33 -6.63
N SER A 6 -19.60 4.55 -6.84
CA SER A 6 -19.30 5.02 -8.20
C SER A 6 -18.01 4.39 -8.71
N ALA A 7 -17.88 4.29 -10.04
CA ALA A 7 -16.62 3.85 -10.65
C ALA A 7 -15.43 4.76 -10.24
N GLN A 8 -15.71 6.04 -9.93
CA GLN A 8 -14.72 7.00 -9.49
C GLN A 8 -14.17 6.67 -8.09
N ASP A 9 -15.01 6.23 -7.15
CA ASP A 9 -14.59 5.82 -5.80
C ASP A 9 -13.67 4.60 -5.86
N LEU A 10 -13.99 3.66 -6.75
CA LEU A 10 -13.15 2.49 -7.01
C LEU A 10 -11.76 2.90 -7.56
N TYR A 11 -11.70 3.79 -8.56
CA TYR A 11 -10.44 4.25 -9.13
C TYR A 11 -9.57 4.97 -8.10
N VAL A 12 -10.19 5.78 -7.25
CA VAL A 12 -9.47 6.58 -6.26
C VAL A 12 -9.02 5.73 -5.07
N CYS A 13 -9.80 4.73 -4.66
CA CYS A 13 -9.36 3.71 -3.71
C CYS A 13 -8.18 2.88 -4.25
N LEU A 14 -8.25 2.44 -5.51
CA LEU A 14 -7.14 1.77 -6.18
C LEU A 14 -5.89 2.65 -6.25
N PHE A 15 -6.05 3.95 -6.52
CA PHE A 15 -4.95 4.89 -6.48
C PHE A 15 -4.32 5.01 -5.08
N GLY A 16 -5.12 5.06 -4.02
CA GLY A 16 -4.64 5.05 -2.63
C GLY A 16 -3.84 3.79 -2.28
N ILE A 17 -4.32 2.62 -2.73
CA ILE A 17 -3.62 1.34 -2.57
C ILE A 17 -2.29 1.36 -3.34
N LEU A 18 -2.29 1.85 -4.58
CA LEU A 18 -1.07 1.98 -5.39
C LEU A 18 -0.05 2.91 -4.75
N MET A 19 -0.48 4.04 -4.20
CA MET A 19 0.40 4.98 -3.49
C MET A 19 1.04 4.35 -2.25
N PHE A 20 0.27 3.61 -1.45
CA PHE A 20 0.81 2.83 -0.32
C PHE A 20 1.91 1.87 -0.79
N TRP A 21 1.64 1.11 -1.84
CA TRP A 21 2.58 0.13 -2.38
C TRP A 21 3.80 0.77 -3.05
N PHE A 22 3.66 1.95 -3.64
CA PHE A 22 4.78 2.73 -4.16
C PHE A 22 5.75 3.14 -3.05
N PHE A 23 5.24 3.66 -1.92
CA PHE A 23 6.07 3.96 -0.76
C PHE A 23 6.73 2.70 -0.18
N ARG A 24 5.99 1.59 -0.08
CA ARG A 24 6.55 0.33 0.42
C ARG A 24 7.62 -0.23 -0.52
N PHE A 25 7.42 -0.12 -1.84
CA PHE A 25 8.39 -0.49 -2.86
C PHE A 25 9.70 0.30 -2.71
N SER A 26 9.61 1.61 -2.48
CA SER A 26 10.78 2.46 -2.23
C SER A 26 11.49 2.06 -0.93
N SER A 27 10.73 1.91 0.16
CA SER A 27 11.29 1.55 1.47
C SER A 27 11.96 0.17 1.49
N ASP A 28 11.34 -0.84 0.88
CA ASP A 28 11.92 -2.20 0.79
C ASP A 28 13.20 -2.19 -0.06
N LYS A 29 13.29 -1.30 -1.06
CA LYS A 29 14.47 -1.14 -1.90
C LYS A 29 15.63 -0.54 -1.09
N ASP A 30 15.35 0.53 -0.35
CA ASP A 30 16.35 1.21 0.47
C ASP A 30 16.92 0.29 1.56
N GLU A 31 16.10 -0.58 2.15
CA GLU A 31 16.52 -1.57 3.14
C GLU A 31 17.54 -2.56 2.55
N ILE A 32 17.28 -3.10 1.35
CA ILE A 32 18.19 -4.06 0.69
C ILE A 32 19.46 -3.38 0.17
N ASP A 33 19.34 -2.17 -0.39
CA ASP A 33 20.50 -1.40 -0.84
C ASP A 33 21.43 -1.11 0.36
N ASN A 34 20.88 -0.85 1.56
CA ASN A 34 21.65 -0.69 2.79
C ASN A 34 22.30 -2.00 3.26
N GLU A 35 21.59 -3.13 3.26
CA GLU A 35 22.17 -4.44 3.62
C GLU A 35 23.34 -4.84 2.70
N LEU A 36 23.18 -4.67 1.39
CA LEU A 36 24.23 -4.93 0.40
C LEU A 36 25.44 -3.98 0.56
N SER A 37 25.21 -2.77 1.06
CA SER A 37 26.29 -1.81 1.33
C SER A 37 27.14 -2.21 2.54
N ILE A 38 26.56 -2.87 3.54
CA ILE A 38 27.21 -3.24 4.81
C ILE A 38 28.09 -4.49 4.68
N ASP A 39 27.86 -5.32 3.65
CA ASP A 39 28.55 -6.60 3.48
C ASP A 39 30.07 -6.43 3.26
N LYS A 40 30.90 -6.59 4.30
CA LYS A 40 32.33 -6.21 4.27
C LYS A 40 33.21 -7.15 3.44
N ASP A 41 32.71 -8.33 3.08
CA ASP A 41 33.48 -9.40 2.44
C ASP A 41 33.47 -9.37 0.90
N ILE A 42 32.75 -8.43 0.29
CA ILE A 42 32.59 -8.36 -1.17
C ILE A 42 33.42 -7.19 -1.75
N SER A 43 34.23 -7.48 -2.77
CA SER A 43 34.99 -6.44 -3.48
C SER A 43 34.08 -5.37 -4.10
N THR A 44 34.55 -4.12 -4.16
CA THR A 44 33.77 -2.95 -4.64
C THR A 44 33.20 -3.16 -6.06
N ALA A 45 33.91 -3.88 -6.93
CA ALA A 45 33.48 -4.18 -8.29
C ALA A 45 32.38 -5.26 -8.35
N GLU A 46 32.47 -6.28 -7.49
CA GLU A 46 31.46 -7.34 -7.40
C GLU A 46 30.16 -6.80 -6.76
N LYS A 47 30.25 -5.91 -5.76
CA LYS A 47 29.11 -5.18 -5.21
C LYS A 47 28.34 -4.38 -6.26
N GLN A 48 29.05 -3.59 -7.07
CA GLN A 48 28.42 -2.79 -8.14
C GLN A 48 27.68 -3.66 -9.16
N THR A 49 28.26 -4.80 -9.51
CA THR A 49 27.65 -5.73 -10.47
C THR A 49 26.38 -6.37 -9.91
N ARG A 50 26.43 -6.84 -8.65
CA ARG A 50 25.26 -7.41 -7.95
C ARG A 50 24.14 -6.39 -7.77
N LEU A 51 24.45 -5.16 -7.35
CA LEU A 51 23.48 -4.07 -7.23
C LEU A 51 22.83 -3.73 -8.58
N ARG A 52 23.59 -3.70 -9.67
CA ARG A 52 23.05 -3.41 -11.02
C ARG A 52 22.09 -4.50 -11.49
N ASP A 53 22.46 -5.77 -11.29
CA ASP A 53 21.63 -6.91 -11.68
C ASP A 53 20.39 -7.05 -10.79
N PHE A 54 20.52 -6.75 -9.50
CA PHE A 54 19.41 -6.64 -8.56
C PHE A 54 18.45 -5.52 -8.98
N ASN A 55 18.94 -4.31 -9.24
CA ASN A 55 18.13 -3.18 -9.70
C ASN A 55 17.35 -3.47 -10.97
N ARG A 56 17.95 -4.20 -11.91
CA ARG A 56 17.31 -4.59 -13.17
C ARG A 56 16.16 -5.59 -12.98
N LYS A 57 16.22 -6.41 -11.93
CA LYS A 57 15.22 -7.45 -11.63
C LYS A 57 14.30 -7.08 -10.47
N TRP A 58 14.57 -5.97 -9.78
CA TRP A 58 13.93 -5.59 -8.53
C TRP A 58 12.41 -5.57 -8.62
N ILE A 59 11.86 -4.88 -9.62
CA ILE A 59 10.40 -4.80 -9.82
C ILE A 59 9.78 -6.19 -9.94
N ARG A 60 10.37 -7.07 -10.74
CA ARG A 60 9.86 -8.42 -10.95
C ARG A 60 9.94 -9.27 -9.68
N ILE A 61 11.08 -9.21 -8.99
CA ILE A 61 11.30 -9.96 -7.74
C ILE A 61 10.35 -9.47 -6.65
N TRP A 62 10.22 -8.15 -6.48
CA TRP A 62 9.39 -7.53 -5.47
C TRP A 62 7.91 -7.85 -5.69
N ILE A 63 7.42 -7.76 -6.94
CA ILE A 63 6.03 -8.14 -7.26
C ILE A 63 5.80 -9.62 -6.92
N LEU A 64 6.68 -10.53 -7.34
CA LEU A 64 6.53 -11.96 -7.05
C LEU A 64 6.55 -12.25 -5.54
N TYR A 65 7.37 -11.52 -4.77
CA TYR A 65 7.49 -11.70 -3.33
C TYR A 65 6.33 -11.10 -2.54
N LYS A 66 5.66 -10.07 -3.09
CA LYS A 66 4.58 -9.33 -2.43
C LYS A 66 3.20 -9.59 -3.02
N TRP A 67 3.08 -10.37 -4.10
CA TRP A 67 1.84 -10.57 -4.86
C TRP A 67 0.65 -10.94 -3.97
N ASP A 68 0.82 -11.95 -3.12
CA ASP A 68 -0.22 -12.41 -2.19
C ASP A 68 -0.63 -11.31 -1.21
N ASN A 69 0.32 -10.45 -0.80
CA ASN A 69 0.06 -9.33 0.09
C ASN A 69 -0.67 -8.19 -0.63
N ILE A 70 -0.27 -7.88 -1.86
CA ILE A 70 -0.93 -6.87 -2.70
C ILE A 70 -2.40 -7.26 -2.88
N PHE A 71 -2.68 -8.53 -3.16
CA PHE A 71 -4.04 -9.03 -3.30
C PHE A 71 -4.86 -8.91 -2.01
N CYS A 72 -4.29 -9.26 -0.85
CA CYS A 72 -4.94 -9.07 0.45
C CYS A 72 -5.27 -7.60 0.74
N HIS A 73 -4.38 -6.68 0.40
CA HIS A 73 -4.61 -5.24 0.60
C HIS A 73 -5.70 -4.70 -0.31
N ILE A 74 -5.79 -5.20 -1.56
CA ILE A 74 -6.88 -4.86 -2.47
C ILE A 74 -8.21 -5.33 -1.88
N LEU A 75 -8.31 -6.59 -1.45
CA LEU A 75 -9.55 -7.12 -0.87
C LEU A 75 -9.95 -6.41 0.43
N ALA A 76 -8.99 -6.15 1.33
CA ALA A 76 -9.26 -5.45 2.58
C ALA A 76 -9.70 -4.00 2.34
N SER A 77 -9.05 -3.30 1.42
CA SER A 77 -9.40 -1.91 1.09
C SER A 77 -10.74 -1.82 0.37
N LEU A 78 -11.09 -2.79 -0.48
CA LEU A 78 -12.42 -2.88 -1.08
C LEU A 78 -13.50 -3.18 -0.03
N LEU A 79 -13.21 -4.02 0.97
CA LEU A 79 -14.09 -4.26 2.11
C LEU A 79 -14.30 -2.99 2.93
N PHE A 80 -13.23 -2.24 3.22
CA PHE A 80 -13.34 -0.97 3.93
C PHE A 80 -14.02 0.12 3.11
N LEU A 81 -13.85 0.12 1.78
CA LEU A 81 -14.56 1.05 0.89
C LEU A 81 -16.07 0.77 0.94
N TYR A 82 -16.44 -0.51 0.87
CA TYR A 82 -17.82 -0.96 1.00
C TYR A 82 -18.44 -0.62 2.36
N LEU A 83 -17.70 -0.79 3.46
CA LEU A 83 -18.19 -0.51 4.81
C LEU A 83 -18.10 0.98 5.20
N GLY A 84 -17.18 1.73 4.59
CA GLY A 84 -16.74 3.05 5.05
C GLY A 84 -17.45 4.22 4.38
N GLU A 85 -17.99 4.04 3.18
CA GLU A 85 -18.72 5.11 2.48
C GLU A 85 -19.96 5.56 3.29
N GLU A 86 -20.58 4.67 4.06
CA GLU A 86 -21.76 4.99 4.88
C GLU A 86 -21.47 5.83 6.14
N ASN A 87 -20.20 5.98 6.57
CA ASN A 87 -19.87 6.54 7.89
C ASN A 87 -18.78 7.63 7.90
N LEU A 88 -18.38 8.10 6.72
CA LEU A 88 -17.18 8.93 6.64
C LEU A 88 -17.40 10.41 6.97
N GLU A 89 -18.63 10.94 6.75
CA GLU A 89 -19.03 12.24 7.31
C GLU A 89 -18.95 12.25 8.84
N ALA A 90 -19.30 11.14 9.49
CA ALA A 90 -19.18 11.01 10.94
C ALA A 90 -17.72 10.97 11.42
N TRP A 91 -16.78 10.49 10.58
CA TRP A 91 -15.35 10.39 10.90
C TRP A 91 -14.57 11.69 10.64
N LEU A 92 -14.89 12.39 9.54
CA LEU A 92 -14.25 13.66 9.17
C LEU A 92 -14.81 14.85 9.97
N GLY A 93 -15.98 14.69 10.61
CA GLY A 93 -16.61 15.74 11.40
C GLY A 93 -16.82 17.03 10.58
N ASP A 94 -16.61 18.19 11.19
CA ASP A 94 -16.80 19.51 10.55
C ASP A 94 -15.88 19.78 9.33
N ILE A 95 -14.88 18.93 9.08
CA ILE A 95 -14.01 19.07 7.91
C ILE A 95 -14.72 18.60 6.64
N ALA A 96 -15.60 17.60 6.74
CA ALA A 96 -16.38 17.07 5.63
C ALA A 96 -17.29 18.15 4.98
N THR A 97 -17.88 19.02 5.80
CA THR A 97 -18.81 20.07 5.34
C THR A 97 -18.11 21.26 4.68
N ARG A 98 -16.78 21.39 4.86
CA ARG A 98 -15.95 22.44 4.24
C ARG A 98 -15.26 21.99 2.95
N LEU A 99 -15.28 20.69 2.66
CA LEU A 99 -14.73 20.14 1.44
C LEU A 99 -15.77 20.28 0.31
N PRO A 100 -15.34 20.61 -0.92
CA PRO A 100 -16.21 20.50 -2.10
C PRO A 100 -16.88 19.11 -2.10
N GLN A 101 -18.18 19.01 -2.41
CA GLN A 101 -18.94 17.75 -2.29
C GLN A 101 -18.27 16.54 -2.99
N GLY A 102 -17.53 16.76 -4.08
CA GLY A 102 -16.72 15.72 -4.73
C GLY A 102 -15.36 15.43 -4.08
N ALA A 103 -14.74 16.39 -3.41
CA ALA A 103 -13.49 16.20 -2.68
C ALA A 103 -13.67 15.34 -1.41
N ASN A 104 -14.88 15.33 -0.86
CA ASN A 104 -15.20 14.52 0.31
C ASN A 104 -15.25 13.02 -0.04
N GLN A 105 -15.91 12.65 -1.16
CA GLN A 105 -15.94 11.26 -1.67
C GLN A 105 -14.61 10.81 -2.28
N ILE A 106 -13.96 11.65 -3.09
CA ILE A 106 -12.68 11.32 -3.72
C ILE A 106 -11.58 11.21 -2.65
N GLY A 107 -11.50 12.19 -1.75
CA GLY A 107 -10.52 12.17 -0.66
C GLY A 107 -10.70 10.98 0.27
N SER A 108 -11.94 10.62 0.57
CA SER A 108 -12.25 9.50 1.44
C SER A 108 -11.86 8.15 0.86
N ALA A 109 -12.18 7.90 -0.41
CA ALA A 109 -11.85 6.65 -1.08
C ALA A 109 -10.33 6.43 -1.13
N ALA A 110 -9.56 7.50 -1.40
CA ALA A 110 -8.09 7.44 -1.39
C ALA A 110 -7.54 7.15 0.01
N VAL A 111 -8.08 7.84 1.03
CA VAL A 111 -7.72 7.63 2.44
C VAL A 111 -8.04 6.21 2.87
N ILE A 112 -9.22 5.69 2.51
CA ILE A 112 -9.61 4.30 2.79
C ILE A 112 -8.67 3.32 2.10
N GLY A 113 -8.32 3.54 0.83
CA GLY A 113 -7.37 2.69 0.11
C GLY A 113 -5.98 2.64 0.75
N TYR A 114 -5.49 3.80 1.21
CA TYR A 114 -4.19 3.92 1.86
C TYR A 114 -4.19 3.37 3.29
N PHE A 115 -5.13 3.79 4.14
CA PHE A 115 -5.24 3.33 5.54
C PHE A 115 -5.70 1.89 5.65
N GLY A 116 -6.61 1.44 4.79
CA GLY A 116 -7.01 0.04 4.69
C GLY A 116 -5.81 -0.86 4.38
N SER A 117 -4.92 -0.42 3.50
CA SER A 117 -3.64 -1.07 3.24
C SER A 117 -2.72 -1.07 4.47
N PHE A 118 -2.65 0.02 5.23
CA PHE A 118 -1.86 0.07 6.46
C PHE A 118 -2.39 -0.88 7.56
N ILE A 119 -3.71 -0.90 7.75
CA ILE A 119 -4.38 -1.78 8.71
C ILE A 119 -4.20 -3.25 8.31
N ALA A 120 -4.27 -3.58 7.01
CA ALA A 120 -4.01 -4.93 6.51
C ALA A 120 -2.59 -5.41 6.85
N GLU A 121 -1.58 -4.55 6.70
CA GLU A 121 -0.20 -4.86 7.09
C GLU A 121 -0.08 -5.09 8.62
N GLY A 122 -0.76 -4.28 9.43
CA GLY A 122 -0.83 -4.44 10.88
C GLY A 122 -1.50 -5.75 11.32
N LEU A 123 -2.66 -6.07 10.75
CA LEU A 123 -3.39 -7.33 10.96
C LEU A 123 -2.53 -8.53 10.59
N LYS A 124 -1.83 -8.48 9.46
CA LYS A 124 -0.90 -9.54 9.04
C LYS A 124 0.21 -9.75 10.06
N LYS A 125 0.80 -8.69 10.60
CA LYS A 125 1.83 -8.78 11.66
C LYS A 125 1.27 -9.40 12.95
N LEU A 126 0.07 -9.00 13.37
CA LEU A 126 -0.60 -9.57 14.53
C LEU A 126 -0.92 -11.06 14.36
N ILE A 127 -1.44 -11.48 13.20
CA ILE A 127 -1.72 -12.90 12.91
C ILE A 127 -0.43 -13.73 12.95
N LYS A 128 0.68 -13.19 12.44
CA LYS A 128 1.98 -13.87 12.53
C LYS A 128 2.47 -14.03 13.98
N LEU A 129 2.32 -12.98 14.80
CA LEU A 129 2.67 -13.03 16.22
C LEU A 129 1.85 -14.08 16.99
N ILE A 130 0.57 -14.25 16.67
CA ILE A 130 -0.31 -15.23 17.33
C ILE A 130 -0.03 -16.67 16.88
N LYS A 131 0.49 -16.86 15.66
CA LYS A 131 0.88 -18.18 15.14
C LYS A 131 2.26 -18.66 15.64
N THR A 132 2.99 -17.83 16.38
CA THR A 132 4.30 -18.16 16.96
C THR A 132 4.13 -18.51 18.43
#